data_AF-L9VGV6-F1
#
_entry.id   AF-L9VGV6-F1
#
_cell.length_a   1.000
_cell.length_b   1.000
_cell.length_c   1.000
_cell.angle_alpha   90.00
_cell.angle_beta   90.00
_cell.angle_gamma   90.00
#
_symmetry.space_group_name_H-M   'P 1'
#
loop_
_entity.id
_entity.type
_entity.pdbx_description
1 polymer ?
#
loop_
_entity_poly.entity_id
_entity_poly.type
_entity_poly.pdbx_seq_one_letter_code
_entity_poly.pdbx_strand_id
1 'polypeptide(L)'
;MSVYNELAVYYEQLDRADRDGAREAGVVEDVLLERIGSGSLSVLDVGCGVGTHLRHMETDFECVGLDVNEGVVEVANERTDDATVLRGDMHALPFTDAFDCITMLFHTLAYAASVDDMHGILRECYDALDSGGILVVELAPFVPEAMPDDAGVDREVRTYTDDDVTITSVQVSRVEDRDLVLNSDYLVALTGEATATHHADTHTLMLFTVDEVIDGLAAAGFESVEFDPTCLQSGLFVAEKPA
;
A
#
# COMPACT_ATOMS: atom_id res chain seq x y z
N MET A 1 7.51 -16.11 9.90
CA MET A 1 6.84 -15.04 10.66
C MET A 1 7.25 -13.77 9.95
N SER A 2 6.33 -12.96 9.43
CA SER A 2 6.72 -11.79 8.61
C SER A 2 7.50 -10.78 9.46
N VAL A 3 8.44 -10.09 8.82
CA VAL A 3 9.19 -8.96 9.40
C VAL A 3 8.23 -7.88 9.90
N TYR A 4 7.04 -7.78 9.31
CA TYR A 4 5.96 -6.87 9.71
C TYR A 4 5.30 -7.18 11.05
N ASN A 5 5.59 -8.31 11.69
CA ASN A 5 5.13 -8.55 13.06
C ASN A 5 6.22 -8.24 14.10
N GLU A 6 7.48 -8.59 13.83
CA GLU A 6 8.57 -8.46 14.82
C GLU A 6 9.28 -7.11 14.75
N LEU A 7 9.33 -6.49 13.57
CA LEU A 7 10.07 -5.27 13.29
C LEU A 7 9.17 -4.14 12.78
N ALA A 8 7.85 -4.23 13.02
CA ALA A 8 6.86 -3.23 12.61
C ALA A 8 7.26 -1.80 13.05
N VAL A 9 7.84 -1.64 14.24
CA VAL A 9 8.29 -0.34 14.74
C VAL A 9 9.37 0.30 13.85
N TYR A 10 10.13 -0.51 13.11
CA TYR A 10 11.18 -0.07 12.19
C TYR A 10 10.74 -0.10 10.72
N TYR A 11 9.47 -0.40 10.43
CA TYR A 11 8.95 -0.60 9.09
C TYR A 11 9.31 0.54 8.12
N GLU A 12 9.18 1.80 8.56
CA GLU A 12 9.50 2.95 7.70
C GLU A 12 11.01 3.07 7.43
N GLN A 13 11.84 2.72 8.41
CA GLN A 13 13.30 2.68 8.31
C GLN A 13 13.78 1.53 7.41
N LEU A 14 13.01 0.43 7.35
CA LEU A 14 13.30 -0.77 6.58
C LEU A 14 12.94 -0.63 5.09
N ASP A 15 11.71 -0.19 4.83
CA ASP A 15 11.07 -0.34 3.52
C ASP A 15 10.62 1.01 2.92
N ARG A 16 10.72 2.14 3.64
CA ARG A 16 10.18 3.45 3.20
C ARG A 16 11.13 4.64 3.36
N ALA A 17 12.44 4.43 3.47
CA ALA A 17 13.41 5.50 3.75
C ALA A 17 13.45 6.63 2.69
N ASP A 18 13.01 6.36 1.46
CA ASP A 18 12.95 7.30 0.33
C ASP A 18 11.53 7.80 0.00
N ARG A 19 10.53 7.39 0.80
CA ARG A 19 9.12 7.76 0.62
C ARG A 19 8.75 8.93 1.53
N ASP A 20 7.86 9.79 1.03
CA ASP A 20 7.37 10.96 1.76
C ASP A 20 5.87 10.82 1.96
N GLY A 21 5.49 10.18 3.07
CA GLY A 21 4.09 9.93 3.39
C GLY A 21 3.25 11.19 3.53
N ALA A 22 3.84 12.34 3.89
CA ALA A 22 3.11 13.60 3.97
C ALA A 22 2.76 14.11 2.58
N ARG A 23 3.74 14.07 1.65
CA ARG A 23 3.50 14.41 0.26
C ARG A 23 2.48 13.48 -0.40
N GLU A 24 2.58 12.17 -0.14
CA GLU A 24 1.67 11.17 -0.71
C GLU A 24 0.24 11.34 -0.19
N ALA A 25 0.07 11.60 1.11
CA ALA A 25 -1.23 11.94 1.70
C ALA A 25 -1.81 13.23 1.09
N GLY A 26 -0.99 14.27 0.88
CA GLY A 26 -1.44 15.51 0.25
C GLY A 26 -1.92 15.32 -1.20
N VAL A 27 -1.33 14.39 -1.95
CA VAL A 27 -1.83 14.03 -3.29
C VAL A 27 -3.21 13.39 -3.21
N VAL A 28 -3.43 12.51 -2.23
CA VAL A 28 -4.75 11.91 -2.00
C VAL A 28 -5.76 13.00 -1.61
N GLU A 29 -5.41 13.88 -0.69
CA GLU A 29 -6.24 15.02 -0.28
C GLU A 29 -6.66 15.88 -1.48
N ASP A 30 -5.72 16.26 -2.35
CA ASP A 30 -5.99 17.03 -3.57
C ASP A 30 -7.01 16.30 -4.47
N VAL A 31 -6.87 14.98 -4.65
CA VAL A 31 -7.79 14.16 -5.44
C VAL A 31 -9.19 14.13 -4.81
N LEU A 32 -9.32 13.91 -3.50
CA LEU A 32 -10.62 13.93 -2.81
C LEU A 32 -11.32 15.29 -2.95
N LEU A 33 -10.58 16.37 -2.70
CA LEU A 33 -11.13 17.73 -2.78
C LEU A 33 -11.54 18.10 -4.21
N GLU A 34 -10.83 17.62 -5.22
CA GLU A 34 -11.18 17.84 -6.62
C GLU A 34 -12.42 17.03 -7.04
N ARG A 35 -12.52 15.77 -6.62
CA ARG A 35 -13.55 14.82 -7.08
C ARG A 35 -14.85 14.90 -6.29
N ILE A 36 -14.76 14.98 -4.95
CA ILE A 36 -15.91 14.95 -4.04
C ILE A 36 -16.21 16.35 -3.49
N GLY A 37 -15.17 17.11 -3.18
CA GLY A 37 -15.28 18.45 -2.61
C GLY A 37 -14.91 18.51 -1.12
N SER A 38 -15.15 19.66 -0.50
CA SER A 38 -14.85 19.87 0.92
C SER A 38 -15.97 19.34 1.82
N GLY A 39 -15.62 18.67 2.91
CA GLY A 39 -16.58 18.18 3.90
C GLY A 39 -15.92 17.30 4.94
N SER A 40 -16.73 16.74 5.84
CA SER A 40 -16.30 15.64 6.70
C SER A 40 -16.39 14.37 5.87
N LEU A 41 -15.28 13.99 5.21
CA LEU A 41 -15.22 12.80 4.37
C LEU A 41 -14.65 11.62 5.15
N SER A 42 -15.17 10.43 4.90
CA SER A 42 -14.65 9.19 5.47
C SER A 42 -13.69 8.49 4.50
N VAL A 43 -12.53 8.10 4.99
CA VAL A 43 -11.45 7.48 4.21
C VAL A 43 -11.06 6.14 4.81
N LEU A 44 -11.02 5.09 3.98
CA LEU A 44 -10.43 3.80 4.33
C LEU A 44 -9.11 3.59 3.60
N ASP A 45 -8.02 3.42 4.32
CA ASP A 45 -6.72 3.03 3.76
C ASP A 45 -6.52 1.51 3.90
N VAL A 46 -6.57 0.80 2.77
CA VAL A 46 -6.40 -0.65 2.69
C VAL A 46 -4.93 -0.98 2.46
N GLY A 47 -4.38 -1.87 3.29
CA GLY A 47 -2.94 -2.11 3.36
C GLY A 47 -2.19 -0.93 3.98
N CYS A 48 -2.77 -0.29 5.02
CA CYS A 48 -2.25 0.95 5.57
C CYS A 48 -0.86 0.83 6.23
N GLY A 49 -0.38 -0.39 6.48
CA GLY A 49 0.86 -0.65 7.20
C GLY A 49 0.83 0.01 8.58
N VAL A 50 1.93 0.69 8.91
CA VAL A 50 2.10 1.39 10.20
C VAL A 50 1.42 2.77 10.27
N GLY A 51 0.45 3.05 9.39
CA GLY A 51 -0.34 4.29 9.41
C GLY A 51 0.40 5.54 8.93
N THR A 52 1.43 5.38 8.10
CA THR A 52 2.24 6.48 7.55
C THR A 52 1.39 7.55 6.86
N HIS A 53 0.37 7.16 6.09
CA HIS A 53 -0.52 8.07 5.38
C HIS A 53 -1.65 8.55 6.30
N LEU A 54 -2.21 7.63 7.10
CA LEU A 54 -3.29 7.92 8.06
C LEU A 54 -2.96 9.07 9.00
N ARG A 55 -1.74 9.12 9.58
CA ARG A 55 -1.31 10.21 10.48
C ARG A 55 -1.37 11.61 9.86
N HIS A 56 -1.37 11.69 8.53
CA HIS A 56 -1.43 12.94 7.79
C HIS A 56 -2.83 13.20 7.23
N MET A 57 -3.60 12.16 6.93
CA MET A 57 -4.98 12.30 6.45
C MET A 57 -5.98 12.52 7.59
N GLU A 58 -5.70 12.01 8.79
CA GLU A 58 -6.60 12.12 9.96
C GLU A 58 -6.81 13.55 10.45
N THR A 59 -5.96 14.50 10.04
CA THR A 59 -6.15 15.92 10.35
C THR A 59 -7.32 16.55 9.61
N ASP A 60 -7.67 16.01 8.45
CA ASP A 60 -8.64 16.59 7.53
C ASP A 60 -9.83 15.66 7.24
N PHE A 61 -9.68 14.36 7.51
CA PHE A 61 -10.68 13.32 7.20
C PHE A 61 -10.92 12.33 8.34
N GLU A 62 -12.11 11.72 8.37
CA GLU A 62 -12.40 10.60 9.26
C GLU A 62 -11.78 9.31 8.71
N CYS A 63 -10.64 8.92 9.29
CA CYS A 63 -9.81 7.85 8.73
C CYS A 63 -9.95 6.50 9.45
N VAL A 64 -10.04 5.43 8.66
CA VAL A 64 -9.91 4.04 9.10
C VAL A 64 -8.78 3.37 8.35
N GLY A 65 -7.94 2.62 9.04
CA GLY A 65 -6.92 1.76 8.43
C GLY A 65 -7.31 0.30 8.45
N LEU A 66 -6.90 -0.47 7.45
CA LEU A 66 -7.03 -1.92 7.44
C LEU A 66 -5.72 -2.58 6.96
N ASP A 67 -5.16 -3.48 7.78
CA ASP A 67 -3.99 -4.28 7.40
C ASP A 67 -4.11 -5.71 7.93
N VAL A 68 -3.50 -6.68 7.23
CA VAL A 68 -3.56 -8.10 7.61
C VAL A 68 -2.59 -8.44 8.74
N ASN A 69 -1.52 -7.66 8.90
CA ASN A 69 -0.45 -7.93 9.86
C ASN A 69 -0.76 -7.30 11.22
N GLU A 70 -0.82 -8.14 12.26
CA GLU A 70 -1.16 -7.68 13.61
C GLU A 70 -0.12 -6.71 14.17
N GLY A 71 1.18 -6.93 13.93
CA GLY A 71 2.22 -6.05 14.44
C GLY A 71 2.21 -4.64 13.83
N VAL A 72 1.87 -4.48 12.54
CA VAL A 72 1.75 -3.14 11.95
C VAL A 72 0.47 -2.44 12.41
N VAL A 73 -0.62 -3.19 12.62
CA VAL A 73 -1.88 -2.65 13.18
C VAL A 73 -1.66 -2.10 14.59
N GLU A 74 -0.94 -2.83 15.44
CA GLU A 74 -0.58 -2.37 16.78
C GLU A 74 0.22 -1.07 16.72
N VAL A 75 1.28 -1.04 15.91
CA VAL A 75 2.12 0.16 15.74
C VAL A 75 1.35 1.33 15.11
N ALA A 76 0.46 1.07 14.17
CA ALA A 76 -0.33 2.12 13.53
C ALA A 76 -1.26 2.81 14.55
N ASN A 77 -1.97 2.04 15.37
CA ASN A 77 -2.82 2.58 16.44
C ASN A 77 -2.02 3.34 17.52
N GLU A 78 -0.73 3.07 17.68
CA GLU A 78 0.16 3.87 18.56
C GLU A 78 0.64 5.18 17.92
N ARG A 79 0.60 5.27 16.58
CA ARG A 79 1.16 6.38 15.80
C ARG A 79 0.11 7.34 15.25
N THR A 80 -1.15 6.94 15.22
CA THR A 80 -2.29 7.76 14.82
C THR A 80 -3.03 8.25 16.06
N ASP A 81 -3.48 9.50 16.05
CA ASP A 81 -4.18 10.10 17.19
C ASP A 81 -5.69 9.85 17.13
N ASP A 82 -6.29 9.91 15.94
CA ASP A 82 -7.74 9.90 15.73
C ASP A 82 -8.20 8.73 14.84
N ALA A 83 -7.35 8.25 13.92
CA ALA A 83 -7.65 7.12 13.05
C ALA A 83 -7.73 5.81 13.84
N THR A 84 -8.67 4.95 13.45
CA THR A 84 -8.75 3.58 13.98
C THR A 84 -8.19 2.61 12.97
N VAL A 85 -7.22 1.78 13.37
CA VAL A 85 -6.65 0.75 12.49
C VAL A 85 -7.13 -0.64 12.91
N LEU A 86 -7.74 -1.35 11.97
CA LEU A 86 -8.30 -2.68 12.15
C LEU A 86 -7.43 -3.73 11.48
N ARG A 87 -7.36 -4.90 12.11
CA ARG A 87 -6.84 -6.09 11.46
C ARG A 87 -7.89 -6.66 10.51
N GLY A 88 -7.55 -6.81 9.24
CA GLY A 88 -8.46 -7.35 8.23
C GLY A 88 -7.75 -7.73 6.94
N ASP A 89 -8.47 -8.42 6.07
CA ASP A 89 -7.95 -8.87 4.78
C ASP A 89 -8.69 -8.10 3.67
N MET A 90 -7.94 -7.59 2.69
CA MET A 90 -8.51 -6.85 1.55
C MET A 90 -9.45 -7.69 0.68
N HIS A 91 -9.39 -9.03 0.78
CA HIS A 91 -10.29 -9.94 0.08
C HIS A 91 -11.69 -10.06 0.73
N ALA A 92 -11.89 -9.49 1.92
CA ALA A 92 -13.15 -9.56 2.66
C ALA A 92 -13.31 -8.35 3.58
N LEU A 93 -13.67 -7.20 3.01
CA LEU A 93 -13.81 -5.96 3.78
C LEU A 93 -15.07 -6.02 4.66
N PRO A 94 -15.00 -5.67 5.95
CA PRO A 94 -16.14 -5.75 6.87
C PRO A 94 -17.10 -4.55 6.75
N PHE A 95 -17.18 -3.91 5.58
CA PHE A 95 -17.85 -2.63 5.36
C PHE A 95 -18.78 -2.68 4.15
N THR A 96 -19.79 -1.81 4.15
CA THR A 96 -20.71 -1.65 3.01
C THR A 96 -21.25 -0.22 3.05
N ASP A 97 -21.15 0.50 1.93
CA ASP A 97 -21.59 1.90 1.78
C ASP A 97 -21.20 2.76 3.01
N ALA A 98 -19.90 2.87 3.25
CA ALA A 98 -19.35 3.46 4.48
C ALA A 98 -18.27 4.53 4.27
N PHE A 99 -17.69 4.60 3.07
CA PHE A 99 -16.54 5.45 2.78
C PHE A 99 -16.76 6.33 1.55
N ASP A 100 -16.44 7.62 1.68
CA ASP A 100 -16.35 8.53 0.54
C ASP A 100 -15.12 8.20 -0.34
N CYS A 101 -14.04 7.73 0.29
CA CYS A 101 -12.82 7.34 -0.41
C CYS A 101 -12.20 6.06 0.16
N ILE A 102 -11.69 5.21 -0.72
CA ILE A 102 -10.81 4.10 -0.37
C ILE A 102 -9.46 4.31 -1.04
N THR A 103 -8.37 4.14 -0.29
CA THR A 103 -7.01 4.17 -0.82
C THR A 103 -6.36 2.78 -0.75
N MET A 104 -5.62 2.43 -1.80
CA MET A 104 -4.69 1.31 -1.83
C MET A 104 -3.34 1.85 -2.31
N LEU A 105 -2.56 2.39 -1.38
CA LEU A 105 -1.27 3.02 -1.67
C LEU A 105 -0.13 2.00 -1.65
N PHE A 106 1.01 2.37 -2.21
CA PHE A 106 2.25 1.59 -2.18
C PHE A 106 2.09 0.14 -2.67
N HIS A 107 1.43 -0.03 -3.81
CA HIS A 107 1.26 -1.32 -4.49
C HIS A 107 0.45 -2.36 -3.71
N THR A 108 -0.41 -1.97 -2.76
CA THR A 108 -1.26 -2.91 -2.01
C THR A 108 -2.03 -3.87 -2.93
N LEU A 109 -2.61 -3.36 -4.02
CA LEU A 109 -3.35 -4.20 -4.98
C LEU A 109 -2.48 -5.29 -5.64
N ALA A 110 -1.16 -5.09 -5.73
CA ALA A 110 -0.23 -6.06 -6.32
C ALA A 110 -0.09 -7.34 -5.49
N TYR A 111 -0.56 -7.37 -4.23
CA TYR A 111 -0.62 -8.60 -3.44
C TYR A 111 -1.72 -9.57 -3.87
N ALA A 112 -2.58 -9.18 -4.82
CA ALA A 112 -3.53 -10.10 -5.45
C ALA A 112 -2.79 -11.24 -6.16
N ALA A 113 -3.25 -12.47 -5.98
CA ALA A 113 -2.60 -13.68 -6.50
C ALA A 113 -2.91 -13.96 -7.97
N SER A 114 -3.89 -13.26 -8.56
CA SER A 114 -4.28 -13.39 -9.96
C SER A 114 -5.12 -12.19 -10.42
N VAL A 115 -5.40 -12.08 -11.72
CA VAL A 115 -6.35 -11.09 -12.25
C VAL A 115 -7.77 -11.31 -11.69
N ASP A 116 -8.22 -12.57 -11.58
CA ASP A 116 -9.54 -12.88 -11.00
C ASP A 116 -9.61 -12.51 -9.51
N ASP A 117 -8.49 -12.65 -8.80
CA ASP A 117 -8.37 -12.26 -7.40
C ASP A 117 -8.39 -10.74 -7.23
N MET A 118 -7.66 -10.03 -8.09
CA MET A 118 -7.70 -8.57 -8.20
C MET A 118 -9.12 -8.06 -8.45
N HIS A 119 -9.89 -8.71 -9.34
CA HIS A 119 -11.31 -8.37 -9.55
C HIS A 119 -12.16 -8.56 -8.29
N GLY A 120 -11.85 -9.57 -7.47
CA GLY A 120 -12.51 -9.81 -6.18
C GLY A 120 -12.25 -8.65 -5.21
N ILE A 121 -10.99 -8.27 -5.02
CA ILE A 121 -10.59 -7.17 -4.14
C ILE A 121 -11.22 -5.84 -4.58
N LEU A 122 -11.19 -5.53 -5.88
CA LEU A 122 -11.81 -4.31 -6.39
C LEU A 122 -13.33 -4.27 -6.15
N ARG A 123 -14.00 -5.43 -6.17
CA ARG A 123 -15.42 -5.52 -5.83
C ARG A 123 -15.68 -5.27 -4.35
N GLU A 124 -14.84 -5.79 -3.45
CA GLU A 124 -14.94 -5.48 -2.01
C GLU A 124 -14.80 -3.97 -1.77
N CYS A 125 -13.85 -3.30 -2.45
CA CYS A 125 -13.73 -1.84 -2.37
C CYS A 125 -14.96 -1.12 -2.92
N TYR A 126 -15.50 -1.57 -4.06
CA TYR A 126 -16.72 -0.99 -4.64
C TYR A 126 -17.92 -1.09 -3.70
N ASP A 127 -18.09 -2.24 -3.05
CA ASP A 127 -19.21 -2.47 -2.12
C ASP A 127 -19.05 -1.66 -0.82
N ALA A 128 -17.81 -1.40 -0.37
CA ALA A 128 -17.51 -0.59 0.81
C ALA A 128 -17.64 0.92 0.58
N LEU A 129 -17.52 1.41 -0.66
CA LEU A 129 -17.67 2.82 -1.01
C LEU A 129 -19.13 3.29 -0.96
N ASP A 130 -19.36 4.54 -0.58
CA ASP A 130 -20.64 5.21 -0.77
C ASP A 130 -20.93 5.49 -2.25
N SER A 131 -22.20 5.75 -2.57
CA SER A 131 -22.58 6.20 -3.93
C SER A 131 -21.93 7.55 -4.22
N GLY A 132 -21.22 7.67 -5.35
CA GLY A 132 -20.39 8.83 -5.65
C GLY A 132 -18.99 8.81 -5.03
N GLY A 133 -18.64 7.77 -4.27
CA GLY A 133 -17.31 7.61 -3.67
C GLY A 133 -16.23 7.23 -4.69
N ILE A 134 -14.97 7.36 -4.29
CA ILE A 134 -13.81 7.12 -5.17
C ILE A 134 -12.85 6.08 -4.61
N LEU A 135 -12.26 5.29 -5.51
CA LEU A 135 -11.14 4.39 -5.22
C LEU A 135 -9.86 4.95 -5.81
N VAL A 136 -8.82 5.09 -4.98
CA VAL A 136 -7.49 5.57 -5.37
C VAL A 136 -6.48 4.44 -5.20
N VAL A 137 -5.79 4.06 -6.28
CA VAL A 137 -4.82 2.96 -6.27
C VAL A 137 -3.46 3.43 -6.78
N GLU A 138 -2.42 3.39 -5.94
CA GLU A 138 -1.03 3.59 -6.36
C GLU A 138 -0.45 2.25 -6.79
N LEU A 139 -0.10 2.13 -8.07
CA LEU A 139 0.42 0.89 -8.63
C LEU A 139 1.28 1.15 -9.87
N ALA A 140 2.54 0.71 -9.82
CA ALA A 140 3.41 0.68 -11.01
C ALA A 140 2.94 -0.41 -11.97
N PRO A 141 2.45 -0.04 -13.17
CA PRO A 141 2.00 -1.03 -14.12
C PRO A 141 3.17 -1.77 -14.74
N PHE A 142 2.91 -3.03 -15.07
CA PHE A 142 3.81 -3.87 -15.83
C PHE A 142 3.93 -3.41 -17.28
N VAL A 143 5.16 -3.14 -17.71
CA VAL A 143 5.50 -2.86 -19.11
C VAL A 143 6.48 -3.94 -19.59
N PRO A 144 5.98 -5.01 -20.25
CA PRO A 144 6.81 -6.13 -20.67
C PRO A 144 8.03 -5.73 -21.49
N GLU A 145 7.90 -4.71 -22.35
CA GLU A 145 8.97 -4.24 -23.24
C GLU A 145 10.09 -3.51 -22.49
N ALA A 146 9.84 -3.07 -21.26
CA ALA A 146 10.82 -2.41 -20.40
C ALA A 146 11.56 -3.42 -19.50
N MET A 147 11.19 -4.70 -19.52
CA MET A 147 11.79 -5.70 -18.64
C MET A 147 13.23 -6.05 -19.07
N PRO A 148 14.17 -6.12 -18.11
CA PRO A 148 15.55 -6.52 -18.41
C PRO A 148 15.64 -7.98 -18.88
N ASP A 149 16.63 -8.26 -19.74
CA ASP A 149 16.87 -9.61 -20.29
C ASP A 149 17.27 -10.66 -19.23
N ASP A 150 17.70 -10.24 -18.04
CA ASP A 150 18.17 -11.12 -16.95
C ASP A 150 17.06 -11.51 -15.96
N ALA A 151 15.81 -11.52 -16.41
CA ALA A 151 14.61 -11.73 -15.58
C ALA A 151 14.40 -10.64 -14.51
N GLY A 152 14.90 -9.44 -14.74
CA GLY A 152 14.69 -8.30 -13.86
C GLY A 152 15.31 -8.48 -12.48
N VAL A 153 16.50 -9.08 -12.41
CA VAL A 153 17.18 -9.29 -11.13
C VAL A 153 17.90 -8.02 -10.70
N ASP A 154 17.26 -7.24 -9.84
CA ASP A 154 17.90 -6.10 -9.19
C ASP A 154 18.38 -6.46 -7.78
N ARG A 155 19.36 -5.70 -7.29
CA ARG A 155 19.94 -5.87 -5.96
C ARG A 155 20.09 -4.53 -5.30
N GLU A 156 19.49 -4.41 -4.13
CA GLU A 156 19.57 -3.22 -3.34
C GLU A 156 20.11 -3.51 -1.95
N VAL A 157 20.93 -2.60 -1.44
CA VAL A 157 21.38 -2.63 -0.06
C VAL A 157 21.00 -1.30 0.57
N ARG A 158 20.23 -1.36 1.66
CA ARG A 158 19.93 -0.19 2.48
C ARG A 158 20.58 -0.34 3.85
N THR A 159 20.98 0.77 4.44
CA THR A 159 21.43 0.79 5.83
C THR A 159 20.87 2.01 6.52
N TYR A 160 20.20 1.78 7.63
CA TYR A 160 19.68 2.77 8.53
C TYR A 160 20.43 2.70 9.87
N THR A 161 20.68 3.84 10.49
CA THR A 161 21.28 3.91 11.82
C THR A 161 20.77 5.12 12.56
N ASP A 162 20.29 4.91 13.77
CA ASP A 162 20.03 5.96 14.76
C ASP A 162 20.70 5.62 16.10
N ASP A 163 20.29 6.28 17.18
CA ASP A 163 20.85 6.07 18.52
C ASP A 163 20.44 4.72 19.13
N ASP A 164 19.35 4.10 18.66
CA ASP A 164 18.73 2.92 19.23
C ASP A 164 18.95 1.65 18.40
N VAL A 165 19.16 1.78 17.08
CA VAL A 165 19.28 0.65 16.17
C VAL A 165 20.19 0.93 14.97
N THR A 166 20.88 -0.11 14.51
CA THR A 166 21.45 -0.20 13.17
C THR A 166 20.74 -1.32 12.42
N ILE A 167 20.26 -1.03 11.21
CA ILE A 167 19.62 -2.02 10.35
C ILE A 167 20.27 -1.99 8.98
N THR A 168 20.70 -3.16 8.48
CA THR A 168 21.12 -3.33 7.09
C THR A 168 20.21 -4.35 6.42
N SER A 169 19.66 -4.00 5.27
CA SER A 169 18.91 -4.93 4.43
C SER A 169 19.63 -5.18 3.11
N VAL A 170 19.53 -6.40 2.62
CA VAL A 170 19.87 -6.77 1.25
C VAL A 170 18.60 -7.31 0.61
N GLN A 171 18.11 -6.62 -0.42
CA GLN A 171 16.97 -7.05 -1.20
C GLN A 171 17.44 -7.55 -2.56
N VAL A 172 16.92 -8.71 -2.97
CA VAL A 172 17.08 -9.27 -4.31
C VAL A 172 15.69 -9.41 -4.90
N SER A 173 15.42 -8.65 -5.95
CA SER A 173 14.21 -8.79 -6.74
C SER A 173 14.44 -9.75 -7.91
N ARG A 174 13.37 -10.38 -8.38
CA ARG A 174 13.35 -11.17 -9.61
C ARG A 174 11.94 -11.21 -10.16
N VAL A 175 11.81 -11.29 -11.48
CA VAL A 175 10.52 -11.53 -12.12
C VAL A 175 10.45 -13.00 -12.53
N GLU A 176 9.47 -13.72 -11.99
CA GLU A 176 9.14 -15.09 -12.36
C GLU A 176 7.77 -15.07 -13.06
N ASP A 177 7.79 -15.21 -14.40
CA ASP A 177 6.63 -15.00 -15.28
C ASP A 177 6.00 -13.61 -15.14
N ARG A 178 5.06 -13.44 -14.21
CA ARG A 178 4.35 -12.19 -13.91
C ARG A 178 4.41 -11.82 -12.43
N ASP A 179 5.20 -12.54 -11.65
CA ASP A 179 5.37 -12.28 -10.22
C ASP A 179 6.71 -11.59 -10.00
N LEU A 180 6.67 -10.39 -9.44
CA LEU A 180 7.83 -9.74 -8.85
C LEU A 180 8.05 -10.32 -7.46
N VAL A 181 9.07 -11.14 -7.32
CA VAL A 181 9.47 -11.75 -6.05
C VAL A 181 10.58 -10.92 -5.43
N LEU A 182 10.31 -10.32 -4.28
CA LEU A 182 11.27 -9.54 -3.49
C LEU A 182 11.71 -10.36 -2.29
N ASN A 183 12.97 -10.80 -2.29
CA ASN A 183 13.57 -11.49 -1.14
C ASN A 183 14.43 -10.49 -0.38
N SER A 184 14.12 -10.27 0.89
CA SER A 184 14.85 -9.33 1.74
C SER A 184 15.48 -10.06 2.92
N ASP A 185 16.79 -9.91 3.09
CA ASP A 185 17.52 -10.32 4.30
C ASP A 185 17.83 -9.07 5.13
N TYR A 186 17.47 -9.08 6.42
CA TYR A 186 17.67 -7.99 7.36
C TYR A 186 18.63 -8.40 8.47
N LEU A 187 19.61 -7.54 8.78
CA LEU A 187 20.43 -7.63 9.98
C LEU A 187 20.12 -6.44 10.88
N VAL A 188 19.59 -6.72 12.07
CA VAL A 188 19.15 -5.71 13.05
C VAL A 188 20.03 -5.79 14.28
N ALA A 189 20.74 -4.69 14.59
CA ALA A 189 21.56 -4.56 15.78
C ALA A 189 21.00 -3.45 16.68
N LEU A 190 20.41 -3.83 17.81
CA LEU A 190 19.90 -2.90 18.81
C LEU A 190 21.02 -2.38 19.71
N THR A 191 20.94 -1.11 20.10
CA THR A 191 21.89 -0.49 21.03
C THR A 191 21.88 -1.23 22.37
N GLY A 192 23.06 -1.67 22.80
CA GLY A 192 23.24 -2.44 24.03
C GLY A 192 23.28 -3.96 23.85
N GLU A 193 22.89 -4.47 22.68
CA GLU A 193 23.01 -5.89 22.33
C GLU A 193 24.42 -6.19 21.79
N ALA A 194 24.93 -7.39 22.11
CA ALA A 194 26.28 -7.80 21.69
C ALA A 194 26.33 -8.31 20.24
N THR A 195 25.19 -8.66 19.65
CA THR A 195 25.07 -9.28 18.33
C THR A 195 23.85 -8.78 17.58
N ALA A 196 23.94 -8.72 16.26
CA ALA A 196 22.78 -8.49 15.40
C ALA A 196 21.92 -9.76 15.28
N THR A 197 20.62 -9.58 15.06
CA THR A 197 19.67 -10.63 14.72
C THR A 197 19.39 -10.62 13.22
N HIS A 198 19.30 -11.79 12.62
CA HIS A 198 18.93 -11.96 11.21
C HIS A 198 17.44 -12.25 11.08
N HIS A 199 16.80 -11.56 10.14
CA HIS A 199 15.42 -11.80 9.71
C HIS A 199 15.38 -11.90 8.19
N ALA A 200 14.36 -12.56 7.65
CA ALA A 200 14.14 -12.60 6.22
C ALA A 200 12.64 -12.47 5.92
N ASP A 201 12.31 -11.79 4.84
CA ASP A 201 10.95 -11.72 4.31
C ASP A 201 10.92 -11.95 2.79
N THR A 202 9.77 -12.37 2.29
CA THR A 202 9.54 -12.58 0.87
C THR A 202 8.18 -12.02 0.47
N HIS A 203 8.20 -11.04 -0.43
CA HIS A 203 6.99 -10.48 -1.03
C HIS A 203 6.84 -11.02 -2.44
N THR A 204 5.62 -11.37 -2.81
CA THR A 204 5.27 -11.75 -4.18
C THR A 204 4.21 -10.77 -4.64
N LEU A 205 4.57 -9.93 -5.61
CA LEU A 205 3.70 -8.90 -6.15
C LEU A 205 3.38 -9.26 -7.61
N MET A 206 2.11 -9.39 -7.94
CA MET A 206 1.70 -9.62 -9.30
C MET A 206 1.86 -8.34 -10.13
N LEU A 207 2.46 -8.48 -11.30
CA LEU A 207 2.69 -7.42 -12.26
C LEU A 207 1.48 -7.30 -13.19
N PHE A 208 0.59 -6.34 -12.91
CA PHE A 208 -0.61 -6.03 -13.70
C PHE A 208 -0.33 -5.00 -14.80
N THR A 209 -0.92 -5.17 -15.98
CA THR A 209 -0.92 -4.11 -17.00
C THR A 209 -1.94 -3.03 -16.65
N VAL A 210 -1.81 -1.84 -17.24
CA VAL A 210 -2.81 -0.77 -17.09
C VAL A 210 -4.19 -1.25 -17.52
N ASP A 211 -4.28 -1.95 -18.66
CA ASP A 211 -5.54 -2.43 -19.21
C ASP A 211 -6.24 -3.42 -18.27
N GLU A 212 -5.48 -4.33 -17.62
CA GLU A 212 -6.05 -5.27 -16.66
C GLU A 212 -6.64 -4.56 -15.43
N VAL A 213 -5.96 -3.54 -14.91
CA VAL A 213 -6.46 -2.75 -13.78
C VAL A 213 -7.72 -1.99 -14.18
N ILE A 214 -7.73 -1.35 -15.35
CA ILE A 214 -8.91 -0.63 -15.88
C ILE A 214 -10.10 -1.60 -16.09
N ASP A 215 -9.84 -2.76 -16.71
CA ASP A 215 -10.87 -3.79 -16.94
C ASP A 215 -11.42 -4.32 -15.61
N GLY A 216 -10.58 -4.52 -14.61
CA GLY A 216 -10.98 -4.94 -13.27
C GLY A 216 -11.86 -3.91 -12.57
N LEU A 217 -11.49 -2.63 -12.64
CA LEU A 217 -12.29 -1.53 -12.10
C LEU A 217 -13.66 -1.44 -12.79
N ALA A 218 -13.69 -1.52 -14.12
CA ALA A 218 -14.94 -1.54 -14.88
C ALA A 218 -15.80 -2.77 -14.53
N ALA A 219 -15.19 -3.95 -14.34
CA ALA A 219 -15.89 -5.17 -13.95
C ALA A 219 -16.45 -5.14 -12.52
N ALA A 220 -15.83 -4.37 -11.62
CA ALA A 220 -16.34 -4.11 -10.28
C ALA A 220 -17.57 -3.18 -10.30
N GLY A 221 -17.63 -2.25 -11.26
CA GLY A 221 -18.78 -1.36 -11.47
C GLY A 221 -18.43 0.14 -11.49
N PHE A 222 -17.15 0.49 -11.49
CA PHE A 222 -16.69 1.86 -11.62
C PHE A 222 -16.92 2.38 -13.06
N GLU A 223 -17.41 3.61 -13.21
CA GLU A 223 -17.77 4.17 -14.53
C GLU A 223 -16.74 5.16 -15.10
N SER A 224 -16.02 5.88 -14.22
CA SER A 224 -14.93 6.78 -14.59
C SER A 224 -13.63 6.20 -14.04
N VAL A 225 -12.67 5.89 -14.90
CA VAL A 225 -11.34 5.40 -14.50
C VAL A 225 -10.28 6.25 -15.19
N GLU A 226 -9.43 6.87 -14.40
CA GLU A 226 -8.30 7.67 -14.85
C GLU A 226 -7.00 7.05 -14.34
N PHE A 227 -5.95 7.12 -15.15
CA PHE A 227 -4.60 6.71 -14.76
C PHE A 227 -3.61 7.81 -15.12
N ASP A 228 -2.93 8.36 -14.11
CA ASP A 228 -1.81 9.28 -14.30
C ASP A 228 -0.49 8.53 -14.01
N PRO A 229 0.29 8.17 -15.04
CA PRO A 229 1.57 7.47 -14.87
C PRO A 229 2.68 8.36 -14.28
N THR A 230 2.47 9.67 -14.17
CA THR A 230 3.44 10.63 -13.62
C THR A 230 3.16 11.03 -12.18
N CYS A 231 2.00 10.62 -11.65
CA CYS A 231 1.62 10.88 -10.27
C CYS A 231 2.32 9.90 -9.32
N LEU A 232 2.79 10.42 -8.19
CA LEU A 232 3.65 9.69 -7.24
C LEU A 232 4.87 9.04 -7.95
N GLN A 233 5.50 8.05 -7.32
CA GLN A 233 6.62 7.32 -7.94
C GLN A 233 6.15 6.23 -8.92
N SER A 234 4.94 5.72 -8.71
CA SER A 234 4.45 4.49 -9.33
C SER A 234 3.25 4.70 -10.27
N GLY A 235 2.70 5.90 -10.36
CA GLY A 235 1.45 6.16 -11.05
C GLY A 235 0.23 5.93 -10.15
N LEU A 236 -0.88 6.59 -10.49
CA LEU A 236 -2.08 6.63 -9.68
C LEU A 236 -3.33 6.38 -10.54
N PHE A 237 -4.13 5.39 -10.14
CA PHE A 237 -5.47 5.18 -10.66
C PHE A 237 -6.49 5.87 -9.76
N VAL A 238 -7.47 6.53 -10.36
CA VAL A 238 -8.64 7.08 -9.67
C VAL A 238 -9.89 6.56 -10.36
N ALA A 239 -10.77 5.90 -9.60
CA ALA A 239 -12.00 5.31 -10.11
C ALA A 239 -13.22 5.78 -9.33
N GLU A 240 -14.33 6.10 -10.01
CA GLU A 240 -15.53 6.67 -9.39
C GLU A 240 -16.71 5.69 -9.41
N LYS A 241 -17.33 5.51 -8.23
CA LYS A 241 -18.59 4.77 -8.08
C LYS A 241 -19.75 5.70 -8.46
N PRO A 242 -20.72 5.25 -9.29
CA PRO A 242 -21.88 6.07 -9.64
C PRO A 242 -22.69 6.52 -8.42
N ALA A 243 -23.33 7.69 -8.55
CA ALA A 243 -24.21 8.28 -7.53
C ALA A 243 -25.64 7.72 -7.53
#